data_AF-A0A7K8IHD2-F1
#
_entry.id   AF-A0A7K8IHD2-F1
#
_cell.length_a   1.000
_cell.length_b   1.000
_cell.length_c   1.000
_cell.angle_alpha   90.00
_cell.angle_beta   90.00
_cell.angle_gamma   90.00
#
_symmetry.space_group_name_H-M   'P 1'
#
loop_
_entity.id
_entity.type
_entity.pdbx_description
1 polymer ?
#
loop_
_entity_poly.entity_id
_entity_poly.type
_entity_poly.pdbx_seq_one_letter_code
_entity_poly.pdbx_strand_id
1 'polypeptide(L)'
;LNLLLFFFSTRGLRSIPSLSQFPRLRYLWINNNKIQDLTFLVKNYCLTELYLNNNELTDISGALKHLCSLQILFLHNNELKRLGKTVKELKGMISLQTLNLFQNPLAYDPDYRLYVIHFLPSVQLLDRKLVTQRERESALHLYNPKRAWVMQSIAFGKRVDTSLGTAVGSSRCTQPARRPIMPSVLKWLGNVQVMDLLCSFCRVPFEDPKDAVLVRATRRSLMEFSSVDWNKVATCQERRLENKAEEPLEKLTVQFR
;
A
#
# COMPACT_ATOMS: atom_id res chain seq x y z
N LEU A 1 6.68 6.09 -37.44
CA LEU A 1 7.79 5.13 -37.21
C LEU A 1 8.11 5.10 -35.70
N ASN A 2 7.26 4.46 -34.87
CA ASN A 2 7.35 4.49 -33.39
C ASN A 2 7.62 3.09 -32.78
N LEU A 3 8.16 2.16 -33.57
CA LEU A 3 8.49 0.80 -33.14
C LEU A 3 9.97 0.56 -33.45
N LEU A 4 10.85 1.15 -32.64
CA LEU A 4 12.26 0.78 -32.67
C LEU A 4 12.47 -0.34 -31.66
N LEU A 5 12.14 -1.54 -32.13
CA LEU A 5 12.46 -2.80 -31.49
C LEU A 5 13.98 -3.01 -31.61
N PHE A 6 14.73 -2.56 -30.60
CA PHE A 6 16.18 -2.79 -30.59
C PHE A 6 16.47 -4.19 -30.07
N PHE A 7 16.71 -5.11 -31.00
CA PHE A 7 17.27 -6.42 -30.71
C PHE A 7 18.79 -6.34 -30.71
N PHE A 8 19.41 -6.49 -29.53
CA PHE A 8 20.82 -6.85 -29.44
C PHE A 8 20.89 -8.30 -28.98
N SER A 9 20.83 -9.26 -29.92
CA SER A 9 21.05 -10.69 -29.64
C SER A 9 22.51 -11.09 -29.89
N THR A 10 23.44 -10.32 -29.36
CA THR A 10 24.88 -10.58 -29.47
C THR A 10 25.38 -11.21 -28.18
N ARG A 11 25.96 -12.42 -28.20
CA ARG A 11 26.37 -13.20 -27.00
C ARG A 11 27.56 -12.61 -26.20
N GLY A 12 27.68 -11.30 -26.08
CA GLY A 12 28.81 -10.66 -25.40
C GLY A 12 28.71 -9.15 -25.20
N LEU A 13 27.54 -8.53 -25.41
CA LEU A 13 27.39 -7.10 -25.18
C LEU A 13 27.53 -6.80 -23.68
N ARG A 14 28.58 -6.05 -23.30
CA ARG A 14 28.83 -5.67 -21.89
C ARG A 14 28.23 -4.32 -21.54
N SER A 15 28.21 -3.39 -22.49
CA SER A 15 27.69 -2.05 -22.32
C SER A 15 26.94 -1.60 -23.58
N ILE A 16 25.97 -0.71 -23.38
CA ILE A 16 25.19 -0.11 -24.45
C ILE A 16 25.46 1.39 -24.42
N PRO A 17 25.66 2.05 -25.57
CA PRO A 17 25.65 3.50 -25.62
C PRO A 17 24.32 4.06 -25.12
N SER A 18 24.34 5.31 -24.65
CA SER A 18 23.13 5.94 -24.12
C SER A 18 21.99 5.95 -25.14
N LEU A 19 20.82 5.45 -24.76
CA LEU A 19 19.61 5.45 -25.59
C LEU A 19 18.85 6.78 -25.52
N SER A 20 19.54 7.87 -25.14
CA SER A 20 19.00 9.22 -25.00
C SER A 20 18.39 9.78 -26.30
N GLN A 21 18.80 9.26 -27.45
CA GLN A 21 18.29 9.66 -28.76
C GLN A 21 16.88 9.10 -29.04
N PHE A 22 16.41 8.13 -28.25
CA PHE A 22 15.12 7.47 -28.42
C PHE A 22 14.18 7.74 -27.24
N PRO A 23 13.72 8.99 -27.01
CA PRO A 23 12.87 9.33 -25.86
C PRO A 23 11.49 8.65 -25.90
N ARG A 24 11.01 8.27 -27.09
CA ARG A 24 9.72 7.58 -27.29
C ARG A 24 9.84 6.05 -27.36
N LEU A 25 10.96 5.50 -26.92
CA LEU A 25 11.16 4.05 -26.89
C LEU A 25 10.15 3.40 -25.95
N ARG A 26 9.40 2.41 -26.46
CA ARG A 26 8.37 1.67 -25.71
C ARG A 26 8.80 0.25 -25.34
N TYR A 27 9.50 -0.42 -26.26
CA TYR A 27 9.88 -1.83 -26.13
C TYR A 27 11.39 -1.95 -26.27
N LEU A 28 12.05 -2.58 -25.31
CA LEU A 28 13.49 -2.78 -25.34
C LEU A 28 13.86 -4.22 -24.97
N TRP A 29 14.48 -4.91 -25.92
CA TRP A 29 14.81 -6.33 -25.84
C TRP A 29 16.32 -6.55 -25.89
N ILE A 30 16.92 -6.75 -24.71
CA ILE A 30 18.36 -6.93 -24.57
C ILE A 30 18.68 -8.18 -23.75
N ASN A 31 17.94 -9.24 -24.02
CA ASN A 31 18.16 -10.53 -23.38
C ASN A 31 19.38 -11.27 -23.96
N ASN A 32 19.99 -12.13 -23.17
CA ASN A 32 21.11 -13.00 -23.56
C ASN A 32 22.40 -12.22 -23.89
N ASN A 33 22.72 -11.20 -23.10
CA ASN A 33 23.96 -10.44 -23.21
C ASN A 33 24.78 -10.59 -21.90
N LYS A 34 25.79 -9.74 -21.70
CA LYS A 34 26.64 -9.72 -20.50
C LYS A 34 26.58 -8.35 -19.83
N ILE A 35 25.38 -7.77 -19.79
CA ILE A 35 25.18 -6.41 -19.28
C ILE A 35 25.26 -6.44 -17.77
N GLN A 36 26.06 -5.52 -17.23
CA GLN A 36 26.24 -5.34 -15.79
C GLN A 36 25.59 -4.04 -15.29
N ASP A 37 25.50 -3.02 -16.15
CA ASP A 37 24.98 -1.69 -15.81
C ASP A 37 23.84 -1.25 -16.72
N LEU A 38 22.90 -0.47 -16.17
CA LEU A 38 21.71 0.05 -16.86
C LEU A 38 21.76 1.57 -17.10
N THR A 39 22.96 2.16 -17.12
CA THR A 39 23.19 3.60 -17.30
C THR A 39 22.69 4.16 -18.63
N PHE A 40 22.37 3.31 -19.60
CA PHE A 40 21.87 3.72 -20.91
C PHE A 40 20.38 4.14 -20.91
N LEU A 41 19.62 3.87 -19.83
CA LEU A 41 18.16 4.07 -19.75
C LEU A 41 17.71 5.44 -19.24
N VAL A 42 18.63 6.37 -18.95
CA VAL A 42 18.38 7.61 -18.19
C VAL A 42 17.22 8.48 -18.72
N LYS A 43 16.98 8.52 -20.04
CA LYS A 43 15.97 9.40 -20.67
C LYS A 43 14.77 8.66 -21.27
N ASN A 44 14.60 7.37 -21.01
CA ASN A 44 13.59 6.54 -21.67
C ASN A 44 12.29 6.40 -20.86
N TYR A 45 11.67 7.53 -20.50
CA TYR A 45 10.49 7.57 -19.62
C TYR A 45 9.26 6.83 -20.16
N CYS A 46 9.15 6.68 -21.48
CA CYS A 46 8.02 6.04 -22.15
C CYS A 46 8.14 4.51 -22.30
N LEU A 47 9.18 3.89 -21.70
CA LEU A 47 9.34 2.44 -21.76
C LEU A 47 8.17 1.73 -21.09
N THR A 48 7.55 0.81 -21.81
CA THR A 48 6.46 -0.03 -21.33
C THR A 48 6.92 -1.45 -21.07
N GLU A 49 7.87 -1.97 -21.86
CA GLU A 49 8.39 -3.32 -21.68
C GLU A 49 9.91 -3.36 -21.77
N LEU A 50 10.53 -4.02 -20.79
CA LEU A 50 11.97 -4.13 -20.66
C LEU A 50 12.38 -5.58 -20.38
N TYR A 51 13.14 -6.15 -21.33
CA TYR A 51 13.62 -7.52 -21.28
C TYR A 51 15.13 -7.51 -21.11
N LEU A 52 15.57 -7.86 -19.90
CA LEU A 52 16.97 -7.90 -19.46
C LEU A 52 17.35 -9.28 -18.93
N ASN A 53 16.59 -10.31 -19.29
CA ASN A 53 16.85 -11.66 -18.84
C ASN A 53 18.13 -12.26 -19.45
N ASN A 54 18.76 -13.19 -18.73
CA ASN A 54 20.04 -13.79 -19.13
C ASN A 54 21.12 -12.71 -19.34
N ASN A 55 21.38 -11.92 -18.31
CA ASN A 55 22.46 -10.94 -18.25
C ASN A 55 23.28 -11.14 -16.96
N GLU A 56 24.24 -10.27 -16.69
CA GLU A 56 25.12 -10.33 -15.52
C GLU A 56 24.82 -9.17 -14.55
N LEU A 57 23.54 -8.75 -14.45
CA LEU A 57 23.16 -7.60 -13.61
C LEU A 57 23.32 -7.93 -12.13
N THR A 58 24.13 -7.14 -11.41
CA THR A 58 24.37 -7.30 -9.97
C THR A 58 23.61 -6.28 -9.12
N ASP A 59 23.34 -5.10 -9.68
CA ASP A 59 22.56 -4.02 -9.05
C ASP A 59 21.71 -3.32 -10.12
N ILE A 60 20.52 -2.86 -9.72
CA ILE A 60 19.61 -2.05 -10.55
C ILE A 60 19.32 -0.68 -9.91
N SER A 61 19.92 -0.41 -8.75
CA SER A 61 19.67 0.80 -7.96
C SER A 61 20.00 2.06 -8.77
N GLY A 62 19.08 3.03 -8.78
CA GLY A 62 19.21 4.31 -9.45
C GLY A 62 19.00 4.29 -10.97
N ALA A 63 18.71 3.13 -11.57
CA ALA A 63 18.62 3.01 -13.03
C ALA A 63 17.20 2.88 -13.59
N LEU A 64 16.22 2.51 -12.77
CA LEU A 64 14.85 2.19 -13.24
C LEU A 64 13.76 3.07 -12.62
N LYS A 65 14.06 3.80 -11.54
CA LYS A 65 13.09 4.60 -10.78
C LYS A 65 12.28 5.60 -11.62
N HIS A 66 12.86 6.13 -12.71
CA HIS A 66 12.19 7.10 -13.59
C HIS A 66 11.28 6.47 -14.65
N LEU A 67 11.26 5.14 -14.79
CA LEU A 67 10.46 4.42 -15.78
C LEU A 67 9.02 4.21 -15.30
N CYS A 68 8.28 5.29 -15.07
CA CYS A 68 6.94 5.25 -14.48
C CYS A 68 5.89 4.51 -15.35
N SER A 69 6.13 4.41 -16.66
CA SER A 69 5.24 3.74 -17.62
C SER A 69 5.53 2.25 -17.80
N LEU A 70 6.54 1.70 -17.10
CA LEU A 70 6.95 0.32 -17.28
C LEU A 70 5.90 -0.64 -16.72
N GLN A 71 5.43 -1.57 -17.55
CA GLN A 71 4.41 -2.57 -17.22
C GLN A 71 5.00 -3.97 -17.09
N ILE A 72 5.99 -4.30 -17.91
CA ILE A 72 6.62 -5.62 -17.97
C ILE A 72 8.13 -5.47 -17.76
N LEU A 73 8.66 -6.17 -16.77
CA LEU A 73 10.08 -6.22 -16.47
C LEU A 73 10.55 -7.66 -16.26
N PHE A 74 11.41 -8.13 -17.16
CA PHE A 74 12.05 -9.43 -17.04
C PHE A 74 13.53 -9.29 -16.70
N LEU A 75 13.90 -9.79 -15.53
CA LEU A 75 15.24 -9.76 -14.95
C LEU A 75 15.69 -11.18 -14.53
N HIS A 76 15.02 -12.22 -14.99
CA HIS A 76 15.37 -13.59 -14.62
C HIS A 76 16.75 -13.98 -15.15
N ASN A 77 17.41 -14.90 -14.44
CA ASN A 77 18.78 -15.35 -14.75
C ASN A 77 19.76 -14.15 -14.83
N ASN A 78 19.91 -13.48 -13.69
CA ASN A 78 20.87 -12.39 -13.43
C ASN A 78 21.53 -12.63 -12.06
N GLU A 79 22.39 -11.71 -11.62
CA GLU A 79 23.16 -11.84 -10.38
C GLU A 79 22.66 -10.92 -9.25
N LEU A 80 21.37 -10.59 -9.22
CA LEU A 80 20.81 -9.69 -8.21
C LEU A 80 20.79 -10.37 -6.82
N LYS A 81 21.57 -9.84 -5.88
CA LYS A 81 21.74 -10.42 -4.53
C LYS A 81 20.91 -9.75 -3.45
N ARG A 82 20.62 -8.45 -3.57
CA ARG A 82 20.09 -7.65 -2.46
C ARG A 82 18.62 -7.32 -2.67
N LEU A 83 17.73 -8.16 -2.14
CA LEU A 83 16.28 -8.02 -2.23
C LEU A 83 15.78 -6.60 -1.88
N GLY A 84 16.18 -6.07 -0.72
CA GLY A 84 15.72 -4.76 -0.27
C GLY A 84 16.15 -3.60 -1.18
N LYS A 85 17.31 -3.68 -1.81
CA LYS A 85 17.75 -2.67 -2.79
C LYS A 85 16.91 -2.74 -4.06
N THR A 86 16.78 -3.95 -4.62
CA THR A 86 16.00 -4.22 -5.83
C THR A 86 14.56 -3.73 -5.65
N VAL A 87 13.90 -4.10 -4.55
CA VAL A 87 12.51 -3.69 -4.29
C VAL A 87 12.38 -2.18 -4.05
N LYS A 88 13.35 -1.54 -3.37
CA LYS A 88 13.33 -0.09 -3.17
C LYS A 88 13.38 0.68 -4.50
N GLU A 89 14.13 0.18 -5.47
CA GLU A 89 14.17 0.74 -6.82
C GLU A 89 12.81 0.63 -7.52
N LEU A 90 12.19 -0.56 -7.42
CA LEU A 90 10.94 -0.87 -8.11
C LEU A 90 9.70 -0.24 -7.45
N LYS A 91 9.77 0.14 -6.17
CA LYS A 91 8.63 0.67 -5.38
C LYS A 91 7.95 1.91 -5.97
N GLY A 92 8.66 2.68 -6.80
CA GLY A 92 8.10 3.87 -7.47
C GLY A 92 7.33 3.57 -8.76
N MET A 93 7.38 2.34 -9.26
CA MET A 93 6.81 1.99 -10.57
C MET A 93 5.34 1.57 -10.44
N ILE A 94 4.46 2.57 -10.43
CA ILE A 94 3.00 2.39 -10.30
C ILE A 94 2.37 1.52 -11.41
N SER A 95 2.97 1.49 -12.60
CA SER A 95 2.42 0.76 -13.75
C SER A 95 2.89 -0.68 -13.85
N LEU A 96 3.82 -1.11 -12.99
CA LEU A 96 4.46 -2.42 -13.12
C LEU A 96 3.49 -3.55 -12.76
N GLN A 97 3.09 -4.34 -13.75
CA GLN A 97 2.13 -5.44 -13.60
C GLN A 97 2.82 -6.80 -13.61
N THR A 98 3.84 -6.97 -14.44
CA THR A 98 4.54 -8.24 -14.62
C THR A 98 6.01 -8.11 -14.28
N LEU A 99 6.46 -8.91 -13.30
CA LEU A 99 7.83 -8.94 -12.82
C LEU A 99 8.35 -10.38 -12.78
N ASN A 100 9.56 -10.58 -13.30
CA ASN A 100 10.24 -11.87 -13.23
C ASN A 100 11.67 -11.68 -12.74
N LEU A 101 11.97 -12.17 -11.54
CA LEU A 101 13.27 -12.14 -10.88
C LEU A 101 13.77 -13.57 -10.55
N PHE A 102 13.09 -14.61 -11.03
CA PHE A 102 13.52 -16.00 -10.86
C PHE A 102 14.98 -16.21 -11.32
N GLN A 103 15.68 -17.20 -10.75
CA GLN A 103 17.11 -17.43 -11.03
C GLN A 103 17.98 -16.18 -10.77
N ASN A 104 17.68 -15.45 -9.70
CA ASN A 104 18.61 -14.50 -9.11
C ASN A 104 18.95 -14.98 -7.69
N PRO A 105 20.15 -14.69 -7.16
CA PRO A 105 20.51 -15.02 -5.79
C PRO A 105 19.49 -14.53 -4.73
N LEU A 106 18.84 -13.39 -4.95
CA LEU A 106 17.79 -12.86 -4.06
C LEU A 106 16.51 -13.72 -4.01
N ALA A 107 16.30 -14.60 -4.98
CA ALA A 107 15.08 -15.41 -5.06
C ALA A 107 15.16 -16.66 -4.15
N TYR A 108 16.34 -16.95 -3.60
CA TYR A 108 16.54 -18.03 -2.63
C TYR A 108 16.15 -17.65 -1.21
N ASP A 109 15.91 -16.36 -0.93
CA ASP A 109 15.42 -15.93 0.38
C ASP A 109 14.00 -16.49 0.64
N PRO A 110 13.71 -17.05 1.83
CA PRO A 110 12.42 -17.69 2.12
C PRO A 110 11.25 -16.69 2.05
N ASP A 111 11.49 -15.44 2.44
CA ASP A 111 10.49 -14.37 2.47
C ASP A 111 10.39 -13.59 1.15
N TYR A 112 11.24 -13.92 0.15
CA TYR A 112 11.35 -13.19 -1.11
C TYR A 112 9.99 -12.85 -1.72
N ARG A 113 9.13 -13.86 -1.88
CA ARG A 113 7.84 -13.71 -2.57
C ARG A 113 6.89 -12.78 -1.82
N LEU A 114 6.72 -12.98 -0.51
CA LEU A 114 5.82 -12.16 0.31
C LEU A 114 6.34 -10.73 0.46
N TYR A 115 7.66 -10.57 0.59
CA TYR A 115 8.31 -9.27 0.66
C TYR A 115 8.05 -8.45 -0.62
N VAL A 116 8.28 -9.05 -1.79
CA VAL A 116 8.00 -8.38 -3.08
C VAL A 116 6.52 -8.02 -3.21
N ILE A 117 5.61 -8.94 -2.87
CA ILE A 117 4.16 -8.72 -2.94
C ILE A 117 3.72 -7.57 -2.02
N HIS A 118 4.31 -7.45 -0.82
CA HIS A 118 3.98 -6.39 0.12
C HIS A 118 4.41 -5.00 -0.39
N PHE A 119 5.66 -4.89 -0.86
CA PHE A 119 6.25 -3.60 -1.22
C PHE A 119 5.92 -3.16 -2.65
N LEU A 120 5.54 -4.08 -3.54
CA LEU A 120 5.15 -3.82 -4.92
C LEU A 120 3.69 -4.22 -5.16
N PRO A 121 2.70 -3.46 -4.64
CA PRO A 121 1.29 -3.83 -4.74
C PRO A 121 0.76 -3.84 -6.18
N SER A 122 1.38 -3.09 -7.10
CA SER A 122 1.00 -3.03 -8.53
C SER A 122 1.22 -4.35 -9.27
N VAL A 123 2.16 -5.18 -8.81
CA VAL A 123 2.55 -6.42 -9.48
C VAL A 123 1.42 -7.44 -9.37
N GLN A 124 0.94 -7.92 -10.52
CA GLN A 124 -0.10 -8.95 -10.64
C GLN A 124 0.51 -10.31 -10.95
N LEU A 125 1.59 -10.36 -11.73
CA LEU A 125 2.29 -11.58 -12.11
C LEU A 125 3.73 -11.51 -11.63
N LEU A 126 4.10 -12.42 -10.71
CA LEU A 126 5.44 -12.53 -10.15
C LEU A 126 6.02 -13.93 -10.46
N ASP A 127 7.16 -13.97 -11.15
CA ASP A 127 7.88 -15.21 -11.50
C ASP A 127 7.01 -16.24 -12.23
N ARG A 128 6.18 -15.75 -13.17
CA ARG A 128 5.19 -16.53 -13.94
C ARG A 128 4.04 -17.09 -13.11
N LYS A 129 3.89 -16.69 -11.84
CA LYS A 129 2.77 -17.06 -10.98
C LYS A 129 1.92 -15.84 -10.66
N LEU A 130 0.60 -15.97 -10.80
CA LEU A 130 -0.32 -14.91 -10.41
C LEU A 130 -0.20 -14.65 -8.91
N VAL A 131 -0.21 -13.38 -8.52
CA VAL A 131 -0.25 -12.97 -7.12
C VAL A 131 -1.69 -13.11 -6.63
N THR A 132 -1.89 -14.04 -5.70
CA THR A 132 -3.21 -14.34 -5.16
C THR A 132 -3.56 -13.39 -4.01
N GLN A 133 -4.87 -13.21 -3.76
CA GLN A 133 -5.34 -12.38 -2.65
C GLN A 133 -4.90 -12.93 -1.28
N ARG A 134 -4.82 -14.26 -1.13
CA ARG A 134 -4.32 -14.91 0.10
C ARG A 134 -2.88 -14.50 0.40
N GLU A 135 -2.01 -14.50 -0.61
CA GLU A 135 -0.62 -14.08 -0.45
C GLU A 135 -0.51 -12.60 -0.06
N ARG A 136 -1.36 -11.73 -0.64
CA ARG A 136 -1.41 -10.31 -0.26
C ARG A 136 -1.84 -10.11 1.19
N GLU A 137 -2.83 -10.87 1.66
CA GLU A 137 -3.28 -10.84 3.05
C GLU A 137 -2.20 -11.36 3.99
N SER A 138 -1.56 -12.49 3.67
CA SER A 138 -0.43 -13.03 4.45
C SER A 138 0.73 -12.04 4.52
N ALA A 139 1.11 -11.44 3.40
CA ALA A 139 2.16 -10.43 3.34
C ALA A 139 1.81 -9.16 4.15
N LEU A 140 0.55 -8.73 4.11
CA LEU A 140 0.06 -7.59 4.90
C LEU A 140 0.13 -7.90 6.40
N HIS A 141 -0.27 -9.10 6.83
CA HIS A 141 -0.18 -9.52 8.21
C HIS A 141 1.26 -9.55 8.74
N LEU A 142 2.21 -9.98 7.90
CA LEU A 142 3.61 -10.10 8.27
C LEU A 142 4.31 -8.72 8.40
N TYR A 143 4.13 -7.85 7.40
CA TYR A 143 4.88 -6.60 7.31
C TYR A 143 4.13 -5.35 7.79
N ASN A 144 2.80 -5.41 7.94
CA ASN A 144 2.00 -4.31 8.48
C ASN A 144 0.83 -4.82 9.35
N PRO A 145 1.12 -5.36 10.55
CA PRO A 145 0.12 -5.97 11.41
C PRO A 145 -0.95 -4.98 11.89
N LYS A 146 -0.59 -3.70 12.06
CA LYS A 146 -1.54 -2.64 12.44
C LYS A 146 -2.59 -2.42 11.35
N ARG A 147 -2.16 -2.27 10.09
CA ARG A 147 -3.08 -2.13 8.94
C ARG A 147 -3.91 -3.40 8.75
N ALA A 148 -3.31 -4.57 8.91
CA ALA A 148 -4.01 -5.84 8.80
C ALA A 148 -5.13 -5.98 9.85
N TRP A 149 -4.85 -5.63 11.12
CA TRP A 149 -5.83 -5.67 12.20
C TRP A 149 -7.02 -4.73 11.95
N VAL A 150 -6.73 -3.51 11.50
CA VAL A 150 -7.77 -2.54 11.16
C VAL A 150 -8.65 -3.05 10.01
N MET A 151 -8.06 -3.63 8.95
CA MET A 151 -8.83 -4.23 7.86
C MET A 151 -9.74 -5.37 8.33
N GLN A 152 -9.28 -6.21 9.25
CA GLN A 152 -10.11 -7.27 9.82
C GLN A 152 -11.26 -6.72 10.66
N SER A 153 -11.03 -5.62 11.38
CA SER A 153 -12.04 -5.00 12.24
C SER A 153 -13.10 -4.20 11.47
N ILE A 154 -12.75 -3.70 10.28
CA ILE A 154 -13.68 -2.96 9.40
C ILE A 154 -14.56 -3.90 8.56
N ALA A 155 -14.22 -5.19 8.45
CA ALA A 155 -15.00 -6.17 7.69
C ALA A 155 -16.35 -6.47 8.39
N PHE A 156 -17.29 -5.53 8.31
CA PHE A 156 -18.69 -5.73 8.68
C PHE A 156 -19.25 -6.90 7.87
N GLY A 157 -19.79 -7.91 8.57
CA GLY A 157 -20.63 -8.95 7.94
C GLY A 157 -19.96 -10.31 7.66
N LYS A 158 -18.74 -10.59 8.15
CA LYS A 158 -18.23 -11.98 8.11
C LYS A 158 -18.97 -12.83 9.14
N ARG A 159 -20.09 -13.45 8.72
CA ARG A 159 -20.74 -14.51 9.51
C ARG A 159 -19.74 -15.65 9.63
N VAL A 160 -19.25 -15.88 10.84
CA VAL A 160 -18.51 -17.10 11.17
C VAL A 160 -19.57 -18.18 11.32
N ASP A 161 -19.61 -19.12 10.38
CA ASP A 161 -20.48 -20.30 10.48
C ASP A 161 -19.95 -21.18 11.62
N THR A 162 -20.45 -20.89 12.82
CA THR A 162 -20.27 -21.79 13.96
C THR A 162 -21.31 -22.88 13.77
N SER A 163 -20.85 -24.09 13.45
CA SER A 163 -21.71 -25.27 13.29
C SER A 163 -22.57 -25.44 14.54
N LEU A 164 -23.91 -25.42 14.34
CA LEU A 164 -24.90 -25.59 15.40
C LEU A 164 -24.81 -27.01 15.97
N GLY A 165 -24.18 -27.15 17.14
CA GLY A 165 -24.32 -28.31 18.00
C GLY A 165 -25.62 -28.23 18.79
N THR A 166 -26.36 -29.33 18.76
CA THR A 166 -27.67 -29.65 19.35
C THR A 166 -27.99 -29.00 20.71
N ALA A 167 -29.23 -28.51 20.82
CA ALA A 167 -29.83 -27.86 21.97
C ALA A 167 -30.23 -28.83 23.09
N VAL A 168 -30.03 -28.42 24.36
CA VAL A 168 -30.93 -28.70 25.51
C VAL A 168 -30.78 -27.59 26.57
N GLY A 169 -31.89 -26.97 26.98
CA GLY A 169 -32.17 -26.66 28.40
C GLY A 169 -31.80 -25.29 29.01
N SER A 170 -32.75 -24.35 28.95
CA SER A 170 -33.23 -23.41 29.99
C SER A 170 -32.28 -22.62 30.94
N SER A 171 -32.59 -21.31 30.99
CA SER A 171 -32.56 -20.39 32.15
C SER A 171 -31.43 -19.36 32.27
N ARG A 172 -31.71 -18.33 33.06
CA ARG A 172 -31.40 -16.90 32.90
C ARG A 172 -29.93 -16.49 33.13
N CYS A 173 -29.65 -15.28 32.66
CA CYS A 173 -28.70 -14.27 33.18
C CYS A 173 -27.39 -14.05 32.42
N THR A 174 -27.17 -12.75 32.15
CA THR A 174 -25.91 -12.00 32.05
C THR A 174 -24.88 -12.46 31.02
N GLN A 175 -24.79 -11.67 29.94
CA GLN A 175 -23.57 -11.60 29.14
C GLN A 175 -22.39 -11.16 30.03
N PRO A 176 -21.25 -11.87 30.05
CA PRO A 176 -20.02 -11.28 30.53
C PRO A 176 -19.42 -10.42 29.42
N ALA A 177 -19.15 -9.16 29.74
CA ALA A 177 -18.30 -8.29 28.96
C ALA A 177 -16.90 -8.92 28.84
N ARG A 178 -16.61 -9.61 27.73
CA ARG A 178 -15.23 -9.97 27.37
C ARG A 178 -14.56 -8.72 26.81
N ARG A 179 -13.84 -7.99 27.67
CA ARG A 179 -12.79 -7.06 27.25
C ARG A 179 -11.66 -7.87 26.59
N PRO A 180 -11.21 -7.56 25.36
CA PRO A 180 -9.96 -8.09 24.86
C PRO A 180 -8.81 -7.18 25.27
N ILE A 181 -7.82 -7.81 25.89
CA ILE A 181 -6.55 -7.25 26.35
C ILE A 181 -5.70 -6.91 25.12
N MET A 182 -5.24 -5.65 24.99
CA MET A 182 -4.15 -5.31 24.08
C MET A 182 -2.89 -6.09 24.49
N PRO A 183 -2.12 -6.68 23.55
CA PRO A 183 -0.78 -7.15 23.87
C PRO A 183 0.06 -5.96 24.34
N SER A 184 0.44 -5.99 25.61
CA SER A 184 1.29 -4.99 26.25
C SER A 184 2.75 -5.22 25.85
N VAL A 185 3.11 -4.89 24.61
CA VAL A 185 4.51 -4.80 24.17
C VAL A 185 4.65 -3.68 23.13
N LEU A 186 4.88 -2.45 23.59
CA LEU A 186 6.15 -1.74 23.41
C LEU A 186 6.01 -0.32 23.99
N LYS A 187 6.61 -0.14 25.17
CA LYS A 187 6.88 1.13 25.81
C LYS A 187 8.11 1.74 25.12
N TRP A 188 7.97 2.99 24.66
CA TRP A 188 9.02 3.99 24.44
C TRP A 188 10.06 3.81 23.30
N LEU A 189 9.83 4.55 22.21
CA LEU A 189 10.69 5.68 21.80
C LEU A 189 9.71 6.87 21.71
N GLY A 190 9.73 7.86 22.60
CA GLY A 190 10.80 8.85 22.67
C GLY A 190 10.62 9.84 21.51
N ASN A 191 10.02 10.99 21.80
CA ASN A 191 9.87 12.19 20.96
C ASN A 191 8.57 12.31 20.13
N VAL A 192 7.54 12.79 20.82
CA VAL A 192 6.50 13.66 20.27
C VAL A 192 7.16 15.00 19.90
N GLN A 193 7.56 15.20 18.63
CA GLN A 193 7.68 16.56 18.04
C GLN A 193 8.04 16.65 16.54
N VAL A 194 7.95 15.61 15.71
CA VAL A 194 8.32 15.74 14.27
C VAL A 194 7.20 15.37 13.29
N MET A 195 6.05 14.88 13.76
CA MET A 195 4.95 14.49 12.88
C MET A 195 3.69 15.37 12.97
N ASP A 196 3.77 16.53 13.63
CA ASP A 196 2.66 17.50 13.67
C ASP A 196 2.90 18.73 12.77
N LEU A 197 4.12 18.97 12.27
CA LEU A 197 4.40 20.12 11.38
C LEU A 197 4.27 19.84 9.87
N LEU A 198 4.18 18.58 9.44
CA LEU A 198 3.98 18.27 8.01
C LEU A 198 2.50 18.14 7.60
N CYS A 199 1.57 18.22 8.56
CA CYS A 199 0.13 18.12 8.30
C CYS A 199 -0.55 19.47 7.97
N SER A 200 0.18 20.59 7.98
CA SER A 200 -0.42 21.91 7.72
C SER A 200 -0.46 22.30 6.24
N PHE A 201 0.38 21.71 5.37
CA PHE A 201 0.39 22.06 3.95
C PHE A 201 0.80 20.89 3.07
N CYS A 202 -0.05 19.87 2.95
CA CYS A 202 -0.08 18.96 1.80
C CYS A 202 -1.31 18.06 1.91
N ARG A 203 -2.41 18.42 1.22
CA ARG A 203 -3.43 17.44 0.86
C ARG A 203 -2.81 16.50 -0.18
N VAL A 204 -2.02 15.52 0.25
CA VAL A 204 -1.63 14.41 -0.62
C VAL A 204 -2.86 13.52 -0.77
N PRO A 205 -3.38 13.29 -2.00
CA PRO A 205 -4.46 12.33 -2.20
C PRO A 205 -3.98 10.96 -1.71
N PHE A 206 -4.80 10.25 -0.95
CA PHE A 206 -4.48 8.87 -0.57
C PHE A 206 -4.37 8.02 -1.84
N GLU A 207 -3.22 7.37 -2.06
CA GLU A 207 -2.96 6.53 -3.24
C GLU A 207 -3.84 5.27 -3.27
N ASP A 208 -4.28 4.77 -2.10
CA ASP A 208 -5.22 3.66 -1.93
C ASP A 208 -6.38 4.10 -1.02
N PRO A 209 -7.66 3.97 -1.44
CA PRO A 209 -8.82 4.27 -0.61
C PRO A 209 -8.77 3.61 0.78
N LYS A 210 -8.13 2.44 0.88
CA LYS A 210 -7.99 1.70 2.13
C LYS A 210 -7.06 2.39 3.13
N ASP A 211 -6.11 3.21 2.67
CA ASP A 211 -5.21 3.98 3.53
C ASP A 211 -5.91 5.21 4.12
N ALA A 212 -6.80 5.85 3.37
CA ALA A 212 -7.67 6.89 3.89
C ALA A 212 -8.55 6.35 5.04
N VAL A 213 -9.10 5.15 4.85
CA VAL A 213 -9.89 4.45 5.85
C VAL A 213 -9.05 4.06 7.06
N LEU A 214 -7.81 3.57 6.87
CA LEU A 214 -6.89 3.29 7.98
C LEU A 214 -6.63 4.54 8.83
N VAL A 215 -6.33 5.67 8.21
CA VAL A 215 -6.11 6.94 8.94
C VAL A 215 -7.38 7.36 9.68
N ARG A 216 -8.56 7.27 9.05
CA ARG A 216 -9.83 7.57 9.73
C ARG A 216 -10.15 6.62 10.89
N ALA A 217 -9.89 5.32 10.73
CA ALA A 217 -10.18 4.29 11.73
C ALA A 217 -9.19 4.32 12.91
N THR A 218 -7.94 4.73 12.68
CA THR A 218 -6.90 4.85 13.72
C THR A 218 -6.89 6.20 14.41
N ARG A 219 -7.43 7.25 13.76
CA ARG A 219 -7.65 8.53 14.39
C ARG A 219 -8.86 8.41 15.32
N ARG A 220 -8.62 8.53 16.63
CA ARG A 220 -9.72 8.63 17.61
C ARG A 220 -10.60 9.80 17.20
N SER A 221 -11.81 9.48 16.75
CA SER A 221 -12.83 10.50 16.54
C SER A 221 -13.32 10.90 17.93
N LEU A 222 -13.12 12.16 18.31
CA LEU A 222 -13.80 12.73 19.48
C LEU A 222 -15.29 12.68 19.16
N MET A 223 -15.99 11.73 19.78
CA MET A 223 -17.45 11.71 19.70
C MET A 223 -17.96 12.78 20.64
N GLU A 224 -18.50 13.85 20.04
CA GLU A 224 -19.18 14.91 20.76
C GLU A 224 -20.68 14.73 20.60
N PHE A 225 -21.36 14.45 21.70
CA PHE A 225 -22.81 14.49 21.74
C PHE A 225 -23.23 15.73 22.48
N SER A 226 -24.21 16.41 21.92
CA SER A 226 -24.77 17.57 22.56
C SER A 226 -26.26 17.49 22.66
N SER A 227 -26.78 17.68 23.87
CA SER A 227 -28.21 17.84 24.10
C SER A 227 -28.53 19.28 24.45
N VAL A 228 -29.72 19.69 24.01
CA VAL A 228 -30.34 20.95 24.36
C VAL A 228 -31.66 20.62 25.01
N ASP A 229 -32.02 21.33 26.07
CA ASP A 229 -33.31 21.19 26.72
C ASP A 229 -34.41 21.81 25.83
N TRP A 230 -35.11 20.96 25.08
CA TRP A 230 -36.11 21.37 24.11
C TRP A 230 -37.32 22.07 24.74
N ASN A 231 -37.55 21.90 26.04
CA ASN A 231 -38.63 22.57 26.77
C ASN A 231 -38.39 24.08 26.93
N LYS A 232 -37.14 24.53 26.77
CA LYS A 232 -36.75 25.95 26.83
C LYS A 232 -36.70 26.61 25.46
N VAL A 233 -36.91 25.85 24.37
CA VAL A 233 -36.84 26.35 23.00
C VAL A 233 -38.21 26.88 22.60
N ALA A 234 -38.32 28.20 22.43
CA ALA A 234 -39.57 28.85 22.05
C ALA A 234 -40.11 28.32 20.71
N THR A 235 -41.41 28.02 20.70
CA THR A 235 -42.10 27.53 19.50
C THR A 235 -42.19 28.64 18.43
N CYS A 236 -42.39 28.26 17.17
CA CYS A 236 -42.45 29.22 16.06
C CYS A 236 -43.59 30.24 16.20
N GLN A 237 -44.67 29.93 16.91
CA GLN A 237 -45.77 30.87 17.17
C GLN A 237 -45.39 31.89 18.25
N GLU A 238 -44.74 31.45 19.32
CA GLU A 238 -44.26 32.31 20.42
C GLU A 238 -43.21 33.32 19.91
N ARG A 239 -42.27 32.87 19.05
CA ARG A 239 -41.27 33.73 18.39
C ARG A 239 -41.85 34.81 17.46
N ARG A 240 -43.10 34.64 17.00
CA ARG A 240 -43.78 35.63 16.12
C ARG A 240 -44.59 36.66 16.90
N LEU A 241 -45.03 36.30 18.11
CA LEU A 241 -45.91 37.14 18.94
C LEU A 241 -45.11 37.99 19.93
N GLU A 242 -44.03 37.44 20.48
CA GLU A 242 -43.11 38.19 21.34
C GLU A 242 -41.86 38.57 20.54
N ASN A 243 -41.57 39.87 20.40
CA ASN A 243 -40.26 40.39 20.03
C ASN A 243 -39.24 40.13 21.16
N LYS A 244 -39.15 38.89 21.67
CA LYS A 244 -38.19 38.49 22.70
C LYS A 244 -36.85 38.17 22.04
N ALA A 245 -35.80 38.84 22.50
CA ALA A 245 -34.43 38.47 22.16
C ALA A 245 -34.17 37.03 22.64
N GLU A 246 -33.70 36.16 21.74
CA GLU A 246 -33.36 34.77 22.07
C GLU A 246 -32.25 34.75 23.13
N GLU A 247 -32.53 34.25 24.33
CA GLU A 247 -31.47 33.95 25.30
C GLU A 247 -30.64 32.76 24.79
N PRO A 248 -29.30 32.80 24.93
CA PRO A 248 -28.43 31.74 24.43
C PRO A 248 -28.72 30.43 25.18
N LEU A 249 -29.17 29.42 24.44
CA LEU A 249 -29.52 28.11 24.98
C LEU A 249 -28.28 27.42 25.59
N GLU A 250 -28.39 27.03 26.85
CA GLU A 250 -27.38 26.20 27.51
C GLU A 250 -27.36 24.81 26.87
N LYS A 251 -26.24 24.50 26.21
CA LYS A 251 -26.01 23.24 25.52
C LYS A 251 -25.09 22.37 26.37
N LEU A 252 -25.59 21.21 26.80
CA LEU A 252 -24.77 20.21 27.48
C LEU A 252 -24.01 19.40 26.43
N THR A 253 -22.70 19.53 26.45
CA THR A 253 -21.81 18.89 25.47
C THR A 253 -20.95 17.86 26.18
N VAL A 254 -21.12 16.59 25.82
CA VAL A 254 -20.34 15.47 26.37
C VAL A 254 -19.38 14.98 25.29
N GLN A 255 -18.08 15.09 25.57
CA GLN A 255 -17.02 14.63 24.70
C GLN A 255 -16.45 13.30 25.22
N PHE A 256 -16.45 12.28 24.37
CA PHE A 256 -15.85 10.97 24.66
C PHE A 256 -14.48 10.87 23.97
N ARG A 257 -13.43 10.54 24.74
CA ARG A 257 -12.03 10.40 24.31
C ARG A 257 -11.57 8.94 24.22
#